data_AF-A0A363D132-F1
#
_entry.id   AF-A0A363D132-F1
#
_cell.length_a   1.000
_cell.length_b   1.000
_cell.length_c   1.000
_cell.angle_alpha   90.00
_cell.angle_beta   90.00
_cell.angle_gamma   90.00
#
_symmetry.space_group_name_H-M   'P 1'
#
loop_
_entity.id
_entity.type
_entity.pdbx_description
1 polymer ?
#
loop_
_entity_poly.entity_id
_entity_poly.type
_entity_poly.pdbx_seq_one_letter_code
_entity_poly.pdbx_strand_id
1 'polypeptide(L)'
;MKITKIILACSLVFGIVNANDVMQNSMSTMEKGMTQIQKGFLNNNLDLIKEGTKLVKEGNALFSDTKVINQYLPDNKKHMVNMAENASKRISLDITELESNLDNKAFIKATNAYSDMLNACSSCHSIVRNW
;
A
#
# COMPACT_ATOMS: atom_id res chain seq x y z
N MET A 1 -1.70 27.10 -48.80
CA MET A 1 -1.93 25.86 -48.01
C MET A 1 -1.01 25.93 -46.79
N LYS A 2 -1.44 26.51 -45.66
CA LYS A 2 -2.22 25.88 -44.56
C LYS A 2 -1.56 24.63 -43.94
N ILE A 3 -0.31 24.71 -43.49
CA ILE A 3 0.20 23.77 -42.46
C ILE A 3 1.21 24.43 -41.48
N THR A 4 1.34 25.76 -41.51
CA THR A 4 2.35 26.53 -40.76
C THR A 4 2.08 26.70 -39.25
N LYS A 5 1.13 25.98 -38.62
CA LYS A 5 0.78 26.26 -37.20
C LYS A 5 0.33 25.05 -36.37
N ILE A 6 0.89 23.85 -36.55
CA ILE A 6 0.66 22.75 -35.58
C ILE A 6 1.96 21.97 -35.31
N ILE A 7 3.01 22.68 -34.90
CA ILE A 7 4.20 22.10 -34.24
C ILE A 7 4.52 23.02 -33.06
N LEU A 8 3.59 23.13 -32.09
CA LEU A 8 3.84 23.86 -30.85
C LEU A 8 2.80 23.55 -29.76
N ALA A 9 2.61 22.29 -29.38
CA ALA A 9 1.78 21.94 -28.21
C ALA A 9 2.03 20.52 -27.67
N CYS A 10 3.29 20.12 -27.50
CA CYS A 10 3.62 19.02 -26.57
C CYS A 10 4.67 19.45 -25.54
N SER A 11 4.67 20.72 -25.17
CA SER A 11 5.20 21.19 -23.89
C SER A 11 4.13 20.99 -22.83
N LEU A 12 3.85 19.74 -22.47
CA LEU A 12 3.26 19.40 -21.19
C LEU A 12 4.39 18.88 -20.31
N VAL A 13 5.07 19.85 -19.71
CA VAL A 13 5.58 19.83 -18.34
C VAL A 13 5.61 18.42 -17.74
N PHE A 14 6.73 17.70 -17.92
CA PHE A 14 7.09 16.71 -16.93
C PHE A 14 7.44 17.50 -15.67
N GLY A 15 6.47 17.53 -14.76
CA GLY A 15 6.61 18.08 -13.44
C GLY A 15 7.88 17.55 -12.81
N ILE A 16 8.56 18.45 -12.12
CA ILE A 16 9.75 18.24 -11.31
C ILE A 16 9.61 16.89 -10.59
N VAL A 17 10.44 15.92 -10.98
CA VAL A 17 10.69 14.69 -10.24
C VAL A 17 11.26 15.13 -8.89
N ASN A 18 10.37 15.34 -7.93
CA ASN A 18 10.75 15.56 -6.55
C ASN A 18 11.17 14.20 -6.00
N ALA A 19 12.31 14.18 -5.32
CA ALA A 19 12.89 13.00 -4.72
C ALA A 19 11.86 12.20 -3.91
N ASN A 20 11.70 10.92 -4.27
CA ASN A 20 11.33 9.80 -3.40
C ASN A 20 10.29 10.11 -2.31
N ASP A 21 9.05 10.45 -2.68
CA ASP A 21 7.96 10.58 -1.71
C ASP A 21 7.74 9.22 -1.02
N VAL A 22 8.13 9.15 0.25
CA VAL A 22 8.05 7.94 1.08
C VAL A 22 6.64 7.36 1.08
N MET A 23 5.62 8.23 1.09
CA MET A 23 4.23 7.79 1.03
C MET A 23 3.91 7.12 -0.31
N GLN A 24 4.30 7.72 -1.45
CA GLN A 24 4.04 7.12 -2.77
C GLN A 24 4.76 5.79 -2.94
N ASN A 25 6.02 5.70 -2.51
CA ASN A 25 6.79 4.46 -2.56
C ASN A 25 6.21 3.38 -1.66
N SER A 26 5.84 3.74 -0.43
CA SER A 26 5.18 2.83 0.51
C SER A 26 3.89 2.28 -0.09
N MET A 27 2.99 3.16 -0.53
CA MET A 27 1.67 2.77 -1.03
C MET A 27 1.75 1.97 -2.33
N SER A 28 2.61 2.36 -3.28
CA SER A 28 2.79 1.60 -4.53
C SER A 28 3.41 0.23 -4.30
N THR A 29 4.36 0.12 -3.36
CA THR A 29 4.96 -1.18 -2.98
C THR A 29 3.90 -2.08 -2.33
N MET A 30 3.10 -1.55 -1.41
CA MET A 30 2.00 -2.30 -0.80
C MET A 30 0.92 -2.69 -1.82
N GLU A 31 0.52 -1.80 -2.72
CA GLU A 31 -0.47 -2.08 -3.77
C GLU A 31 -0.02 -3.21 -4.70
N LYS A 32 1.25 -3.20 -5.12
CA LYS A 32 1.87 -4.31 -5.85
C LYS A 32 1.83 -5.60 -5.04
N GLY A 33 2.19 -5.56 -3.75
CA GLY A 33 2.16 -6.70 -2.84
C GLY A 33 0.77 -7.30 -2.68
N MET A 34 -0.23 -6.46 -2.40
CA MET A 34 -1.65 -6.86 -2.28
C MET A 34 -2.14 -7.53 -3.58
N THR A 35 -1.80 -6.95 -4.73
CA THR A 35 -2.14 -7.51 -6.04
C THR A 35 -1.52 -8.87 -6.27
N GLN A 36 -0.25 -9.06 -5.87
CA GLN A 36 0.42 -10.35 -5.96
C GLN A 36 -0.22 -11.39 -5.04
N ILE A 37 -0.51 -11.04 -3.79
CA ILE A 37 -1.19 -11.95 -2.85
C ILE A 37 -2.54 -12.39 -3.43
N GLN A 38 -3.36 -11.46 -3.91
CA GLN A 38 -4.65 -11.78 -4.52
C GLN A 38 -4.50 -12.70 -5.73
N LYS A 39 -3.59 -12.38 -6.65
CA LYS A 39 -3.31 -13.23 -7.81
C LYS A 39 -2.81 -14.61 -7.38
N GLY A 40 -2.01 -14.68 -6.31
CA GLY A 40 -1.51 -15.92 -5.74
C GLY A 40 -2.64 -16.82 -5.24
N PHE A 41 -3.58 -16.28 -4.45
CA PHE A 41 -4.78 -17.01 -4.03
C PHE A 41 -5.65 -17.46 -5.20
N LEU A 42 -5.91 -16.58 -6.17
CA LEU A 42 -6.76 -16.89 -7.32
C LEU A 42 -6.18 -17.98 -8.25
N ASN A 43 -4.86 -18.15 -8.27
CA ASN A 43 -4.16 -19.08 -9.15
C ASN A 43 -3.47 -20.23 -8.39
N ASN A 44 -3.73 -20.41 -7.09
CA ASN A 44 -3.07 -21.40 -6.24
C ASN A 44 -1.53 -21.32 -6.29
N ASN A 45 -0.97 -20.11 -6.42
CA ASN A 45 0.46 -19.87 -6.53
C ASN A 45 1.02 -19.35 -5.20
N LEU A 46 1.59 -20.25 -4.39
CA LEU A 46 2.13 -19.92 -3.06
C LEU A 46 3.34 -18.98 -3.11
N ASP A 47 4.19 -19.10 -4.13
CA ASP A 47 5.37 -18.24 -4.26
C ASP A 47 4.96 -16.80 -4.51
N LEU A 48 3.93 -16.60 -5.36
CA LEU A 48 3.38 -15.26 -5.61
C LEU A 48 2.75 -14.65 -4.35
N ILE A 49 2.13 -15.46 -3.49
CA ILE A 49 1.65 -14.98 -2.19
C ILE A 49 2.82 -14.54 -1.31
N LYS A 50 3.87 -15.36 -1.20
CA LYS A 50 5.07 -15.05 -0.38
C LYS A 50 5.87 -13.86 -0.91
N GLU A 51 5.95 -13.67 -2.22
CA GLU A 51 6.53 -12.47 -2.81
C GLU A 51 5.70 -11.23 -2.49
N GLY A 52 4.38 -11.36 -2.58
CA GLY A 52 3.48 -10.29 -2.22
C GLY A 52 3.56 -9.89 -0.75
N THR A 53 3.65 -10.84 0.20
CA THR A 53 3.79 -10.52 1.63
C THR A 53 5.07 -9.74 1.93
N LYS A 54 6.18 -10.08 1.26
CA LYS A 54 7.43 -9.32 1.37
C LYS A 54 7.25 -7.87 0.92
N LEU A 55 6.61 -7.65 -0.23
CA LEU A 55 6.35 -6.30 -0.72
C LEU A 55 5.45 -5.50 0.23
N VAL A 56 4.37 -6.09 0.76
CA VAL A 56 3.53 -5.37 1.72
C VAL A 56 4.32 -5.04 2.99
N LYS A 57 5.15 -5.96 3.49
CA LYS A 57 6.00 -5.75 4.66
C LYS A 57 7.02 -4.62 4.43
N GLU A 58 7.69 -4.63 3.28
CA GLU A 58 8.64 -3.58 2.87
C GLU A 58 7.94 -2.22 2.76
N GLY A 59 6.82 -2.16 2.04
CA GLY A 59 6.05 -0.93 1.89
C GLY A 59 5.52 -0.40 3.21
N ASN A 60 4.97 -1.26 4.07
CA ASN A 60 4.45 -0.86 5.38
C ASN A 60 5.55 -0.34 6.32
N ALA A 61 6.75 -0.91 6.29
CA ALA A 61 7.88 -0.45 7.10
C ALA A 61 8.34 0.97 6.74
N LEU A 62 8.11 1.42 5.50
CA LEU A 62 8.38 2.81 5.09
C LEU A 62 7.39 3.81 5.71
N PHE A 63 6.22 3.35 6.16
CA PHE A 63 5.12 4.19 6.63
C PHE A 63 4.53 3.69 7.97
N SER A 64 5.39 3.20 8.86
CA SER A 64 5.01 2.67 10.18
C SER A 64 5.41 3.58 11.34
N ASP A 65 6.28 4.57 11.11
CA ASP A 65 6.74 5.49 12.15
C ASP A 65 5.73 6.63 12.34
N THR A 66 5.34 6.89 13.59
CA THR A 66 4.36 7.92 13.97
C THR A 66 4.74 9.30 13.45
N LYS A 67 6.03 9.67 13.42
CA LYS A 67 6.48 10.98 12.92
C LYS A 67 6.31 11.07 11.42
N VAL A 68 6.65 10.01 10.69
CA VAL A 68 6.45 9.93 9.24
C VAL A 68 4.96 10.04 8.94
N ILE A 69 4.12 9.19 9.55
CA ILE A 69 2.67 9.22 9.36
C ILE A 69 2.09 10.61 9.65
N ASN A 70 2.53 11.24 10.74
CA ASN A 70 2.05 12.57 11.12
C ASN A 70 2.33 13.63 10.05
N GLN A 71 3.38 13.51 9.24
CA GLN A 71 3.68 14.46 8.17
C GLN A 71 2.60 14.46 7.08
N TYR A 72 2.03 13.29 6.79
CA TYR A 72 1.10 13.08 5.67
C TYR A 72 -0.38 13.15 6.06
N LEU A 73 -0.69 13.21 7.36
CA LEU A 73 -2.07 13.41 7.81
C LEU A 73 -2.57 14.83 7.49
N PRO A 74 -3.85 15.00 7.12
CA PRO A 74 -4.48 16.31 7.07
C PRO A 74 -4.35 17.06 8.40
N ASP A 75 -4.22 18.40 8.36
CA ASP A 75 -4.00 19.21 9.56
C ASP A 75 -5.09 19.04 10.62
N ASN A 76 -6.35 18.94 10.19
CA ASN A 76 -7.49 18.68 11.07
C ASN A 76 -7.55 17.24 11.61
N LYS A 77 -6.64 16.34 11.19
CA LYS A 77 -6.58 14.93 11.57
C LYS A 77 -5.24 14.51 12.19
N LYS A 78 -4.30 15.42 12.45
CA LYS A 78 -3.02 15.10 13.13
C LYS A 78 -3.22 14.37 14.47
N HIS A 79 -4.28 14.72 15.21
CA HIS A 79 -4.65 14.06 16.46
C HIS A 79 -5.00 12.56 16.31
N MET A 80 -5.27 12.10 15.08
CA MET A 80 -5.57 10.71 14.75
C MET A 80 -4.33 9.86 14.41
N VAL A 81 -3.12 10.40 14.55
CA VAL A 81 -1.87 9.70 14.17
C VAL A 81 -1.73 8.32 14.78
N ASN A 82 -2.14 8.15 16.05
CA ASN A 82 -2.08 6.84 16.72
C ASN A 82 -3.01 5.82 16.06
N MET A 83 -4.16 6.25 15.51
CA MET A 83 -5.04 5.34 14.77
C MET A 83 -4.41 4.89 13.45
N ALA A 84 -3.76 5.81 12.74
CA ALA A 84 -3.04 5.48 11.50
C ALA A 84 -1.83 4.57 11.77
N GLU A 85 -1.09 4.81 12.85
CA GLU A 85 0.00 3.92 13.31
C GLU A 85 -0.53 2.52 13.68
N ASN A 86 -1.67 2.45 14.38
CA ASN A 86 -2.30 1.17 14.73
C ASN A 86 -2.75 0.40 13.48
N ALA A 87 -3.21 1.07 12.43
CA ALA A 87 -3.50 0.43 11.15
C ALA A 87 -2.24 -0.21 10.53
N SER A 88 -1.09 0.50 10.55
CA SER A 88 0.19 -0.06 10.09
C SER A 88 0.65 -1.26 10.94
N LYS A 89 0.48 -1.21 12.26
CA LYS A 89 0.76 -2.36 13.14
C LYS A 89 -0.15 -3.54 12.81
N ARG A 90 -1.44 -3.27 12.54
CA ARG A 90 -2.40 -4.31 12.18
C ARG A 90 -2.01 -5.00 10.87
N ILE A 91 -1.61 -4.26 9.85
CA ILE A 91 -1.06 -4.83 8.60
C ILE A 91 0.11 -5.78 8.89
N SER A 92 1.04 -5.40 9.78
CA SER A 92 2.18 -6.28 10.13
C SER A 92 1.76 -7.58 10.82
N LEU A 93 0.75 -7.51 11.69
CA LEU A 93 0.18 -8.69 12.36
C LEU A 93 -0.55 -9.58 11.36
N ASP A 94 -1.37 -9.00 10.47
CA ASP A 94 -2.11 -9.75 9.46
C ASP A 94 -1.17 -10.44 8.46
N ILE A 95 -0.05 -9.82 8.10
CA ILE A 95 1.01 -10.48 7.30
C ILE A 95 1.57 -11.70 8.03
N THR A 96 1.89 -11.55 9.32
CA THR A 96 2.45 -12.64 10.14
C THR A 96 1.45 -13.79 10.28
N GLU A 97 0.17 -13.47 10.47
CA GLU A 97 -0.91 -14.46 10.53
C GLU A 97 -1.10 -15.16 9.18
N LEU A 98 -1.06 -14.41 8.08
CA LEU A 98 -1.13 -14.96 6.73
C LEU A 98 0.02 -15.96 6.50
N GLU A 99 1.26 -15.56 6.76
CA GLU A 99 2.46 -16.40 6.58
C GLU A 99 2.36 -17.69 7.43
N SER A 100 2.00 -17.56 8.71
CA SER A 100 1.78 -18.70 9.61
C SER A 100 0.69 -19.64 9.11
N ASN A 101 -0.43 -19.10 8.60
CA ASN A 101 -1.51 -19.92 8.05
C ASN A 101 -1.09 -20.63 6.75
N LEU A 102 -0.24 -20.04 5.92
CA LEU A 102 0.32 -20.71 4.75
C LEU A 102 1.21 -21.89 5.14
N ASP A 103 2.09 -21.71 6.12
CA ASP A 103 2.98 -22.77 6.61
C ASP A 103 2.19 -23.96 7.18
N ASN A 104 1.06 -23.67 7.81
CA ASN A 104 0.12 -24.67 8.33
C ASN A 104 -0.87 -25.22 7.28
N LYS A 105 -0.74 -24.83 6.00
CA LYS A 105 -1.68 -25.18 4.91
C LYS A 105 -3.14 -24.79 5.20
N ALA A 106 -3.36 -23.84 6.08
CA ALA A 106 -4.68 -23.32 6.46
C ALA A 106 -5.13 -22.21 5.51
N PHE A 107 -5.29 -22.53 4.22
CA PHE A 107 -5.47 -21.53 3.15
C PHE A 107 -6.67 -20.61 3.34
N ILE A 108 -7.80 -21.10 3.86
CA ILE A 108 -8.97 -20.26 4.16
C ILE A 108 -8.62 -19.20 5.21
N LYS A 109 -7.87 -19.57 6.26
CA LYS A 109 -7.42 -18.63 7.29
C LYS A 109 -6.39 -17.64 6.74
N ALA A 110 -5.51 -18.08 5.84
CA ALA A 110 -4.60 -17.19 5.13
C ALA A 110 -5.35 -16.14 4.29
N THR A 111 -6.43 -16.53 3.60
CA THR A 111 -7.29 -15.59 2.86
C THR A 111 -8.06 -14.64 3.78
N ASN A 112 -8.45 -15.09 4.98
CA ASN A 112 -9.05 -14.20 5.98
C ASN A 112 -8.05 -13.14 6.45
N ALA A 113 -6.82 -13.53 6.76
CA ALA A 113 -5.75 -12.59 7.12
C ALA A 113 -5.45 -11.58 6.00
N TYR A 114 -5.48 -12.01 4.73
CA TYR A 114 -5.40 -11.08 3.59
C TYR A 114 -6.56 -10.05 3.58
N SER A 115 -7.77 -10.50 3.91
CA SER A 115 -8.94 -9.61 3.97
C SER A 115 -8.85 -8.63 5.14
N ASP A 116 -8.34 -9.07 6.29
CA ASP A 116 -8.07 -8.22 7.45
C ASP A 116 -7.03 -7.14 7.15
N MET A 117 -5.97 -7.51 6.42
CA MET A 117 -4.98 -6.55 5.93
C MET A 117 -5.61 -5.49 5.02
N LEU A 118 -6.52 -5.88 4.11
CA LEU A 118 -7.27 -4.92 3.28
C LEU A 118 -8.16 -3.99 4.12
N ASN A 119 -8.77 -4.50 5.18
CA ASN A 119 -9.56 -3.70 6.12
C ASN A 119 -8.67 -2.69 6.87
N ALA A 120 -7.46 -3.09 7.29
CA ALA A 120 -6.49 -2.20 7.91
C ALA A 120 -6.04 -1.07 6.96
N CYS A 121 -5.76 -1.39 5.69
CA CYS A 121 -5.48 -0.38 4.66
C CYS A 121 -6.64 0.61 4.52
N SER A 122 -7.88 0.10 4.48
CA SER A 122 -9.09 0.92 4.36
C SER A 122 -9.30 1.83 5.58
N SER A 123 -8.99 1.35 6.79
CA SER A 123 -9.01 2.15 8.02
C SER A 123 -8.00 3.31 7.97
N CYS A 124 -6.80 3.09 7.46
CA CYS A 124 -5.84 4.19 7.26
C CYS A 124 -6.33 5.17 6.19
N HIS A 125 -6.90 4.67 5.09
CA HIS A 125 -7.44 5.50 4.02
C HIS A 125 -8.63 6.38 4.43
N SER A 126 -9.52 5.92 5.31
CA SER A 126 -10.61 6.78 5.82
C SER A 126 -10.06 7.98 6.63
N ILE A 127 -8.90 7.80 7.27
CA ILE A 127 -8.21 8.88 7.99
C ILE A 127 -7.47 9.78 7.00
N VAL A 128 -6.51 9.25 6.26
CA VAL A 128 -5.60 10.03 5.40
C VAL A 128 -6.31 10.61 4.18
N ARG A 129 -7.22 9.85 3.56
CA ARG A 129 -7.86 10.19 2.27
C ARG A 129 -9.33 10.58 2.37
N ASN A 130 -9.95 10.48 3.56
CA ASN A 130 -11.40 10.66 3.75
C ASN A 130 -12.23 9.70 2.89
N TRP A 131 -11.76 8.47 2.74
CA TRP A 131 -12.56 7.43 2.09
C TRP A 131 -13.80 7.08 2.92
#